data_AF-A0A2W7II57-F1
#
_entry.id   AF-A0A2W7II57-F1
#
_cell.length_a   1.000
_cell.length_b   1.000
_cell.length_c   1.000
_cell.angle_alpha   90.00
_cell.angle_beta   90.00
_cell.angle_gamma   90.00
#
_symmetry.space_group_name_H-M   'P 1'
#
loop_
_entity.id
_entity.type
_entity.pdbx_description
1 polymer ?
#
loop_
_entity_poly.entity_id
_entity_poly.type
_entity_poly.pdbx_seq_one_letter_code
_entity_poly.pdbx_strand_id
1 'polypeptide(L)'
;MFSRYLAHLAARHGWRAGATAFGLGALSAAALPPVFAVPVLWLTIPGLLAMLGAAAGWRSAAWRGLFFGWGFCVAGLYWITYALLTDVASWWWLVPLAVPALSLPLGAFLVLPALVAWAARPGWARVLGFACAWTVAEMVRGVAFTGFPWNLIGTVWAFDAVPLQGVALVGVHGLGLATIVLAALPILGLRPFLAGGLGLLLVLTAGAARLWQAEPPPLPVSLVIVQANIPQEAKWREDRRWPNFRTHLEMTRDGIAAVPPGTRPVAIWPETASPFLLASDPEARRLAVESLPEDGLLLAGSVRAEFDAGGQLSALFNSLVAVDAQAEVVGVYDKAHLVPFGEYMPLRGILPIRLVHGARDFSAGPGPVALPLPSLPAAGVLVCYEVIFPGAVVGAVRPGWLLNVTNDGWFGISAGPHQHLAAARLRAVEEGLPLVRAAQTGISAVFDARGRVVGRLGLGEAGLLIAPLPQALPPTVFARAGIIAPGVLLLLGSALGLWLHRRARPQANTKKEISRMS
;
A
#
# COMPACT_ATOMS: atom_id res chain seq x y z
N MET A 1 -14.81 -3.34 -33.92
CA MET A 1 -15.48 -3.65 -32.63
C MET A 1 -15.15 -2.62 -31.55
N PHE A 2 -13.88 -2.36 -31.25
CA PHE A 2 -13.46 -1.38 -30.22
C PHE A 2 -14.02 0.05 -30.42
N SER A 3 -14.02 0.57 -31.65
CA SER A 3 -14.62 1.88 -31.96
C SER A 3 -16.13 1.95 -31.67
N ARG A 4 -16.88 0.87 -31.97
CA ARG A 4 -18.32 0.76 -31.66
C ARG A 4 -18.55 0.74 -30.15
N TYR A 5 -17.70 0.03 -29.40
CA TYR A 5 -17.72 0.05 -27.93
C TYR A 5 -17.53 1.46 -27.37
N LEU A 6 -16.50 2.19 -27.82
CA LEU A 6 -16.25 3.55 -27.35
C LEU A 6 -17.39 4.52 -27.72
N ALA A 7 -17.92 4.43 -28.93
CA ALA A 7 -19.06 5.25 -29.37
C ALA A 7 -20.32 4.97 -28.53
N HIS A 8 -20.57 3.70 -28.21
CA HIS A 8 -21.69 3.29 -27.37
C HIS A 8 -21.59 3.85 -25.95
N LEU A 9 -20.39 3.87 -25.36
CA LEU A 9 -20.15 4.48 -24.05
C LEU A 9 -20.28 6.01 -24.09
N ALA A 10 -19.72 6.64 -25.13
CA ALA A 10 -19.78 8.08 -25.33
C ALA A 10 -21.22 8.62 -25.45
N ALA A 11 -22.13 7.83 -26.02
CA ALA A 11 -23.55 8.15 -26.18
C ALA A 11 -24.38 8.06 -24.87
N ARG A 12 -23.78 7.64 -23.74
CA ARG A 12 -24.49 7.58 -22.45
C ARG A 12 -24.60 8.99 -21.86
N HIS A 13 -25.79 9.36 -21.37
CA HIS A 13 -26.10 10.65 -20.74
C HIS A 13 -26.83 10.47 -19.40
N GLY A 14 -26.91 11.56 -18.62
CA GLY A 14 -27.63 11.59 -17.33
C GLY A 14 -27.14 10.52 -16.34
N TRP A 15 -28.07 9.92 -15.61
CA TRP A 15 -27.76 8.89 -14.61
C TRP A 15 -27.11 7.64 -15.21
N ARG A 16 -27.48 7.27 -16.46
CA ARG A 16 -26.89 6.11 -17.17
C ARG A 16 -25.39 6.28 -17.38
N ALA A 17 -24.94 7.51 -17.65
CA ALA A 17 -23.52 7.83 -17.73
C ALA A 17 -22.80 7.64 -16.38
N GLY A 18 -23.41 8.08 -15.28
CA GLY A 18 -22.87 7.88 -13.94
C GLY A 18 -22.74 6.39 -13.59
N ALA A 19 -23.82 5.62 -13.79
CA ALA A 19 -23.83 4.18 -13.53
C ALA A 19 -22.81 3.43 -14.39
N THR A 20 -22.68 3.79 -15.67
CA THR A 20 -21.68 3.19 -16.56
C THR A 20 -20.26 3.52 -16.09
N ALA A 21 -19.99 4.78 -15.72
CA ALA A 21 -18.69 5.19 -15.20
C ALA A 21 -18.33 4.44 -13.91
N PHE A 22 -19.30 4.30 -12.99
CA PHE A 22 -19.16 3.48 -11.79
C PHE A 22 -18.81 2.03 -12.10
N GLY A 23 -19.53 1.40 -13.03
CA GLY A 23 -19.24 0.03 -13.47
C GLY A 23 -17.84 -0.11 -14.06
N LEU A 24 -17.39 0.84 -14.88
CA LEU A 24 -16.01 0.83 -15.42
C LEU A 24 -14.96 1.02 -14.30
N GLY A 25 -15.24 1.86 -13.31
CA GLY A 25 -14.41 2.04 -12.13
C GLY A 25 -14.28 0.75 -11.33
N ALA A 26 -15.42 0.14 -10.99
CA ALA A 26 -15.47 -1.13 -10.27
C ALA A 26 -14.74 -2.25 -11.02
N LEU A 27 -14.93 -2.34 -12.34
CA LEU A 27 -14.21 -3.29 -13.18
C LEU A 27 -12.69 -3.03 -13.21
N SER A 28 -12.26 -1.76 -13.14
CA SER A 28 -10.85 -1.41 -13.07
C SER A 28 -10.18 -1.89 -11.78
N ALA A 29 -10.95 -2.07 -10.69
CA ALA A 29 -10.43 -2.62 -9.45
C ALA A 29 -9.95 -4.08 -9.58
N ALA A 30 -10.40 -4.82 -10.61
CA ALA A 30 -9.89 -6.16 -10.90
C ALA A 30 -8.40 -6.18 -11.32
N ALA A 31 -7.82 -5.02 -11.70
CA ALA A 31 -6.39 -4.92 -11.93
C ALA A 31 -5.58 -4.92 -10.62
N LEU A 32 -6.20 -4.62 -9.48
CA LEU A 32 -5.54 -4.58 -8.18
C LEU A 32 -5.25 -5.99 -7.65
N PRO A 33 -4.33 -6.13 -6.68
CA PRO A 33 -4.17 -7.37 -5.93
C PRO A 33 -5.49 -7.82 -5.28
N PRO A 34 -5.77 -9.12 -5.19
CA PRO A 34 -4.95 -10.25 -5.65
C PRO A 34 -5.21 -10.67 -7.12
N VAL A 35 -6.13 -10.00 -7.81
CA VAL A 35 -6.63 -10.47 -9.12
C VAL A 35 -5.65 -10.17 -10.25
N PHE A 36 -5.00 -9.00 -10.23
CA PHE A 36 -4.00 -8.59 -11.22
C PHE A 36 -4.45 -8.68 -12.69
N ALA A 37 -5.74 -8.47 -12.96
CA ALA A 37 -6.27 -8.42 -14.33
C ALA A 37 -5.94 -7.08 -15.01
N VAL A 38 -4.65 -6.70 -15.06
CA VAL A 38 -4.15 -5.44 -15.63
C VAL A 38 -4.70 -5.13 -17.03
N PRO A 39 -4.85 -6.10 -17.96
CA PRO A 39 -5.41 -5.85 -19.29
C PRO A 39 -6.82 -5.26 -19.29
N VAL A 40 -7.59 -5.39 -18.20
CA VAL A 40 -8.93 -4.78 -18.09
C VAL A 40 -8.87 -3.26 -18.25
N LEU A 41 -7.74 -2.64 -17.89
CA LEU A 41 -7.52 -1.20 -18.00
C LEU A 41 -7.49 -0.73 -19.47
N TRP A 42 -7.16 -1.61 -20.43
CA TRP A 42 -7.23 -1.30 -21.87
C TRP A 42 -8.67 -1.15 -22.38
N LEU A 43 -9.67 -1.55 -21.59
CA LEU A 43 -11.08 -1.35 -21.88
C LEU A 43 -11.67 -0.20 -21.06
N THR A 44 -11.37 -0.14 -19.77
CA THR A 44 -12.00 0.80 -18.84
C THR A 44 -11.44 2.21 -18.96
N ILE A 45 -10.12 2.38 -19.10
CA ILE A 45 -9.50 3.72 -19.21
C ILE A 45 -9.87 4.39 -20.55
N PRO A 46 -9.73 3.74 -21.73
CA PRO A 46 -10.25 4.29 -22.98
C PRO A 46 -11.76 4.55 -22.95
N GLY A 47 -12.54 3.67 -22.32
CA GLY A 47 -13.98 3.83 -22.13
C GLY A 47 -14.33 5.10 -21.35
N LEU A 48 -13.65 5.34 -20.23
CA LEU A 48 -13.79 6.56 -19.44
C LEU A 48 -13.39 7.79 -20.26
N LEU A 49 -12.23 7.77 -20.92
CA LEU A 49 -11.76 8.90 -21.73
C LEU A 49 -12.71 9.25 -22.89
N ALA A 50 -13.36 8.25 -23.50
CA ALA A 50 -14.39 8.48 -24.51
C ALA A 50 -15.64 9.14 -23.90
N MET A 51 -16.10 8.67 -22.74
CA MET A 51 -17.22 9.27 -22.00
C MET A 51 -16.94 10.71 -21.55
N LEU A 52 -15.71 11.00 -21.14
CA LEU A 52 -15.29 12.35 -20.74
C LEU A 52 -15.19 13.29 -21.95
N GLY A 53 -14.66 12.81 -23.07
CA GLY A 53 -14.59 13.59 -24.31
C GLY A 53 -15.96 13.94 -24.90
N ALA A 54 -16.99 13.14 -24.62
CA ALA A 54 -18.37 13.36 -25.05
C ALA A 54 -19.24 14.08 -24.01
N ALA A 55 -18.67 14.45 -22.86
CA ALA A 55 -19.43 15.14 -21.81
C ALA A 55 -19.84 16.55 -22.25
N ALA A 56 -21.13 16.87 -22.09
CA ALA A 56 -21.72 18.14 -22.54
C ALA A 56 -21.14 19.40 -21.84
N GLY A 57 -20.46 19.23 -20.71
CA GLY A 57 -19.82 20.30 -19.96
C GLY A 57 -19.06 19.78 -18.75
N TRP A 58 -18.33 20.67 -18.07
CA TRP A 58 -17.46 20.32 -16.94
C TRP A 58 -18.19 19.59 -15.82
N ARG A 59 -19.45 19.96 -15.52
CA ARG A 59 -20.27 19.26 -14.51
C ARG A 59 -20.51 17.80 -14.87
N SER A 60 -20.78 17.51 -16.15
CA SER A 60 -20.96 16.13 -16.62
C SER A 60 -19.66 15.34 -16.60
N ALA A 61 -18.52 15.98 -16.91
CA ALA A 61 -17.21 15.35 -16.80
C ALA A 61 -16.83 15.04 -15.35
N ALA A 62 -17.00 16.01 -14.44
CA ALA A 62 -16.80 15.84 -13.00
C ALA A 62 -17.66 14.70 -12.43
N TRP A 63 -18.95 14.66 -12.80
CA TRP A 63 -19.85 13.58 -12.38
C TRP A 63 -19.39 12.20 -12.84
N ARG A 64 -18.96 12.06 -14.10
CA ARG A 64 -18.42 10.79 -14.63
C ARG A 64 -17.12 10.40 -13.92
N GLY A 65 -16.22 11.35 -13.68
CA GLY A 65 -14.98 11.14 -12.94
C GLY A 65 -15.22 10.68 -11.50
N LEU A 66 -16.12 11.36 -10.79
CA LEU A 66 -16.55 11.00 -9.44
C LEU A 66 -17.10 9.58 -9.38
N PHE A 67 -18.04 9.23 -10.26
CA PHE A 67 -18.64 7.89 -10.23
C PHE A 67 -17.66 6.79 -10.61
N PHE A 68 -16.75 7.05 -11.56
CA PHE A 68 -15.67 6.12 -11.87
C PHE A 68 -14.76 5.90 -10.66
N GLY A 69 -14.29 6.98 -10.02
CA GLY A 69 -13.48 6.87 -8.80
C GLY A 69 -14.23 6.18 -7.67
N TRP A 70 -15.52 6.48 -7.52
CA TRP A 70 -16.36 5.86 -6.50
C TRP A 70 -16.50 4.35 -6.71
N GLY A 71 -16.79 3.90 -7.93
CA GLY A 71 -16.85 2.47 -8.26
C GLY A 71 -15.51 1.77 -8.06
N PHE A 72 -14.41 2.41 -8.46
CA PHE A 72 -13.06 1.89 -8.24
C PHE A 72 -12.74 1.71 -6.76
N CYS A 73 -13.05 2.71 -5.92
CA CYS A 73 -12.85 2.64 -4.49
C CYS A 73 -13.79 1.64 -3.81
N VAL A 74 -15.08 1.59 -4.16
CA VAL A 74 -16.03 0.62 -3.58
C VAL A 74 -15.57 -0.81 -3.83
N ALA A 75 -15.21 -1.14 -5.07
CA ALA A 75 -14.75 -2.49 -5.42
C ALA A 75 -13.33 -2.77 -4.90
N GLY A 76 -12.46 -1.77 -4.83
CA GLY A 76 -11.08 -1.92 -4.37
C GLY A 76 -10.91 -1.94 -2.84
N LEU A 77 -11.88 -1.38 -2.10
CA LEU A 77 -11.82 -1.17 -0.64
C LEU A 77 -13.00 -1.83 0.09
N TYR A 78 -13.75 -2.73 -0.56
CA TYR A 78 -14.87 -3.46 0.08
C TYR A 78 -14.46 -4.15 1.37
N TRP A 79 -13.19 -4.56 1.46
CA TRP A 79 -12.64 -5.26 2.60
C TRP A 79 -12.59 -4.42 3.88
N ILE A 80 -12.72 -3.09 3.81
CA ILE A 80 -12.81 -2.23 5.00
C ILE A 80 -14.02 -2.63 5.86
N THR A 81 -15.06 -3.22 5.27
CA THR A 81 -16.19 -3.76 6.01
C THR A 81 -15.78 -4.82 7.03
N TYR A 82 -14.72 -5.60 6.81
CA TYR A 82 -14.28 -6.63 7.78
C TYR A 82 -13.90 -6.02 9.14
N ALA A 83 -13.36 -4.80 9.17
CA ALA A 83 -13.05 -4.11 10.42
C ALA A 83 -14.31 -3.77 11.23
N LEU A 84 -15.47 -3.63 10.60
CA LEU A 84 -16.76 -3.45 11.28
C LEU A 84 -17.34 -4.79 11.75
N LEU A 85 -17.04 -5.88 11.03
CA LEU A 85 -17.55 -7.21 11.35
C LEU A 85 -16.92 -7.80 12.62
N THR A 86 -15.76 -7.30 13.08
CA THR A 86 -15.14 -7.72 14.35
C THR A 86 -15.98 -7.37 15.57
N ASP A 87 -16.87 -6.37 15.46
CA ASP A 87 -17.89 -6.05 16.46
C ASP A 87 -19.23 -5.77 15.77
N VAL A 88 -19.69 -6.77 15.00
CA VAL A 88 -20.93 -6.66 14.21
C VAL A 88 -22.15 -6.36 15.08
N ALA A 89 -22.19 -6.81 16.34
CA ALA A 89 -23.29 -6.55 17.26
C ALA A 89 -23.53 -5.04 17.45
N SER A 90 -22.45 -4.26 17.54
CA SER A 90 -22.50 -2.81 17.67
C SER A 90 -22.69 -2.09 16.32
N TRP A 91 -22.14 -2.63 15.23
CA TRP A 91 -21.96 -1.89 13.97
C TRP A 91 -22.69 -2.44 12.74
N TRP A 92 -23.55 -3.46 12.89
CA TRP A 92 -24.25 -4.12 11.75
C TRP A 92 -24.95 -3.13 10.80
N TRP A 93 -25.54 -2.06 11.33
CA TRP A 93 -26.31 -1.07 10.55
C TRP A 93 -25.41 -0.19 9.66
N LEU A 94 -24.12 -0.07 10.01
CA LEU A 94 -23.15 0.74 9.28
C LEU A 94 -22.50 -0.05 8.13
N VAL A 95 -22.53 -1.38 8.18
CA VAL A 95 -21.96 -2.29 7.17
C VAL A 95 -22.31 -1.92 5.71
N PRO A 96 -23.60 -1.72 5.33
CA PRO A 96 -23.94 -1.39 3.95
C PRO A 96 -23.56 0.05 3.54
N LEU A 97 -23.24 0.92 4.51
CA LEU A 97 -23.04 2.35 4.28
C LEU A 97 -21.56 2.76 4.34
N ALA A 98 -20.75 2.13 5.19
CA ALA A 98 -19.37 2.56 5.45
C ALA A 98 -18.50 2.60 4.19
N VAL A 99 -18.44 1.50 3.44
CA VAL A 99 -17.60 1.44 2.24
C VAL A 99 -18.08 2.41 1.17
N PRO A 100 -19.37 2.44 0.78
CA PRO A 100 -19.84 3.45 -0.18
C PRO A 100 -19.59 4.88 0.28
N ALA A 101 -19.84 5.20 1.55
CA ALA A 101 -19.66 6.54 2.09
C ALA A 101 -18.18 6.96 2.13
N LEU A 102 -17.28 6.08 2.57
CA LEU A 102 -15.83 6.32 2.59
C LEU A 102 -15.24 6.40 1.18
N SER A 103 -15.75 5.57 0.27
CA SER A 103 -15.28 5.52 -1.12
C SER A 103 -15.66 6.75 -1.93
N LEU A 104 -16.70 7.49 -1.53
CA LEU A 104 -17.16 8.68 -2.27
C LEU A 104 -16.13 9.84 -2.24
N PRO A 105 -15.65 10.32 -1.06
CA PRO A 105 -14.59 11.34 -1.02
C PRO A 105 -13.26 10.83 -1.60
N LEU A 106 -12.93 9.55 -1.46
CA LEU A 106 -11.76 8.96 -2.10
C LEU A 106 -11.89 8.94 -3.64
N GLY A 107 -13.08 8.62 -4.15
CA GLY A 107 -13.39 8.65 -5.58
C GLY A 107 -13.39 10.06 -6.16
N ALA A 108 -13.67 11.08 -5.33
CA ALA A 108 -13.67 12.49 -5.76
C ALA A 108 -12.30 12.98 -6.23
N PHE A 109 -11.19 12.34 -5.82
CA PHE A 109 -9.86 12.63 -6.35
C PHE A 109 -9.78 12.43 -7.89
N LEU A 110 -10.66 11.62 -8.49
CA LEU A 110 -10.71 11.44 -9.94
C LEU A 110 -11.51 12.49 -10.70
N VAL A 111 -12.10 13.47 -9.99
CA VAL A 111 -12.73 14.63 -10.63
C VAL A 111 -11.69 15.49 -11.36
N LEU A 112 -10.53 15.75 -10.75
CA LEU A 112 -9.47 16.55 -11.38
C LEU A 112 -8.96 15.91 -12.70
N PRO A 113 -8.56 14.62 -12.73
CA PRO A 113 -8.23 13.91 -13.98
C PRO A 113 -9.35 14.01 -15.02
N ALA A 114 -10.59 13.81 -14.61
CA ALA A 114 -11.74 13.87 -15.51
C ALA A 114 -11.93 15.26 -16.14
N LEU A 115 -11.78 16.33 -15.36
CA LEU A 115 -11.87 17.71 -15.83
C LEU A 115 -10.73 18.07 -16.78
N VAL A 116 -9.50 17.65 -16.46
CA VAL A 116 -8.34 17.88 -17.33
C VAL A 116 -8.51 17.15 -18.67
N ALA A 117 -8.96 15.89 -18.64
CA ALA A 117 -9.23 15.12 -19.86
C ALA A 117 -10.36 15.70 -20.71
N TRP A 118 -11.40 16.23 -20.08
CA TRP A 118 -12.52 16.91 -20.75
C TRP A 118 -12.07 18.21 -21.43
N ALA A 119 -11.27 19.03 -20.74
CA ALA A 119 -10.75 20.28 -21.28
C ALA A 119 -9.68 20.05 -22.36
N ALA A 120 -8.97 18.92 -22.32
CA ALA A 120 -7.93 18.60 -23.29
C ALA A 120 -8.49 18.15 -24.65
N ARG A 121 -7.81 18.61 -25.73
CA ARG A 121 -8.11 18.19 -27.10
C ARG A 121 -7.91 16.66 -27.25
N PRO A 122 -8.74 15.98 -28.07
CA PRO A 122 -8.60 14.54 -28.32
C PRO A 122 -7.19 14.14 -28.76
N GLY A 123 -6.77 12.93 -28.41
CA GLY A 123 -5.45 12.39 -28.75
C GLY A 123 -4.46 12.46 -27.57
N TRP A 124 -3.17 12.58 -27.87
CA TRP A 124 -2.10 12.54 -26.88
C TRP A 124 -2.20 13.61 -25.79
N ALA A 125 -2.70 14.81 -26.12
CA ALA A 125 -2.91 15.88 -25.13
C ALA A 125 -3.88 15.44 -24.02
N ARG A 126 -4.98 14.76 -24.38
CA ARG A 126 -5.93 14.20 -23.41
C ARG A 126 -5.34 13.06 -22.60
N VAL A 127 -4.61 12.15 -23.24
CA VAL A 127 -4.00 11.00 -22.56
C VAL A 127 -2.97 11.46 -21.53
N LEU A 128 -2.03 12.33 -21.92
CA LEU A 128 -1.00 12.85 -21.02
C LEU A 128 -1.61 13.74 -19.94
N GLY A 129 -2.55 14.63 -20.29
CA GLY A 129 -3.25 15.46 -19.30
C GLY A 129 -3.98 14.63 -18.26
N PHE A 130 -4.71 13.58 -18.68
CA PHE A 130 -5.38 12.65 -17.78
C PHE A 130 -4.40 11.91 -16.87
N ALA A 131 -3.34 11.34 -17.43
CA ALA A 131 -2.36 10.57 -16.68
C ALA A 131 -1.61 11.44 -15.65
N CYS A 132 -1.14 12.62 -16.05
CA CYS A 132 -0.47 13.55 -15.12
C CYS A 132 -1.43 14.01 -14.02
N ALA A 133 -2.66 14.38 -14.36
CA ALA A 133 -3.66 14.76 -13.37
C ALA A 133 -4.03 13.60 -12.42
N TRP A 134 -4.03 12.35 -12.91
CA TRP A 134 -4.21 11.15 -12.08
C TRP A 134 -3.09 11.00 -11.07
N THR A 135 -1.84 11.14 -11.51
CA THR A 135 -0.67 11.08 -10.63
C THR A 135 -0.72 12.19 -9.57
N VAL A 136 -1.07 13.42 -9.94
CA VAL A 136 -1.30 14.51 -8.97
C VAL A 136 -2.39 14.14 -7.98
N ALA A 137 -3.53 13.63 -8.45
CA ALA A 137 -4.64 13.22 -7.59
C ALA A 137 -4.21 12.13 -6.58
N GLU A 138 -3.40 11.16 -7.00
CA GLU A 138 -2.82 10.14 -6.10
C GLU A 138 -1.83 10.72 -5.09
N MET A 139 -0.95 11.63 -5.51
CA MET A 139 0.01 12.28 -4.62
C MET A 139 -0.69 13.14 -3.58
N VAL A 140 -1.70 13.93 -3.99
CA VAL A 140 -2.51 14.75 -3.08
C VAL A 140 -3.30 13.84 -2.12
N ARG A 141 -3.89 12.75 -2.61
CA ARG A 141 -4.58 11.76 -1.76
C ARG A 141 -3.66 11.12 -0.73
N GLY A 142 -2.37 11.01 -1.03
CA GLY A 142 -1.36 10.50 -0.09
C GLY A 142 -1.00 11.44 1.06
N VAL A 143 -1.41 12.72 1.03
CA VAL A 143 -1.07 13.72 2.05
C VAL A 143 -2.29 14.45 2.63
N ALA A 144 -3.37 14.59 1.86
CA ALA A 144 -4.58 15.28 2.29
C ALA A 144 -5.28 14.50 3.42
N PHE A 145 -5.72 15.22 4.47
CA PHE A 145 -6.43 14.64 5.61
C PHE A 145 -5.69 13.46 6.26
N THR A 146 -4.39 13.63 6.55
CA THR A 146 -3.42 12.60 6.99
C THR A 146 -2.94 11.64 5.90
N GLY A 147 -3.69 11.51 4.81
CA GLY A 147 -3.29 10.74 3.64
C GLY A 147 -3.78 9.31 3.67
N PHE A 148 -4.20 8.83 2.50
CA PHE A 148 -4.62 7.44 2.27
C PHE A 148 -4.10 6.95 0.92
N PRO A 149 -2.79 6.71 0.74
CA PRO A 149 -2.21 6.26 -0.52
C PRO A 149 -2.42 4.75 -0.77
N TRP A 150 -3.61 4.23 -0.45
CA TRP A 150 -3.99 2.84 -0.73
C TRP A 150 -4.35 2.65 -2.21
N ASN A 151 -4.10 1.48 -2.80
CA ASN A 151 -4.42 1.19 -4.20
C ASN A 151 -3.92 2.25 -5.20
N LEU A 152 -2.69 2.76 -5.01
CA LEU A 152 -2.02 3.52 -6.07
C LEU A 152 -1.94 2.67 -7.32
N ILE A 153 -2.29 3.20 -8.49
CA ILE A 153 -2.46 2.39 -9.70
C ILE A 153 -1.18 1.66 -10.12
N GLY A 154 0.00 2.12 -9.68
CA GLY A 154 1.26 1.40 -9.86
C GLY A 154 1.34 0.03 -9.17
N THR A 155 0.53 -0.23 -8.14
CA THR A 155 0.53 -1.52 -7.41
C THR A 155 -0.01 -2.68 -8.23
N VAL A 156 -0.70 -2.43 -9.34
CA VAL A 156 -1.23 -3.47 -10.25
C VAL A 156 -0.11 -4.33 -10.87
N TRP A 157 1.13 -3.85 -10.82
CA TRP A 157 2.31 -4.58 -11.30
C TRP A 157 2.98 -5.46 -10.24
N ALA A 158 2.52 -5.43 -8.98
CA ALA A 158 3.19 -6.11 -7.88
C ALA A 158 3.03 -7.65 -7.87
N PHE A 159 2.46 -8.24 -8.92
CA PHE A 159 2.36 -9.70 -9.09
C PHE A 159 3.75 -10.34 -9.25
N ASP A 160 4.73 -9.65 -9.81
CA ASP A 160 6.10 -10.13 -10.00
C ASP A 160 7.15 -9.03 -9.73
N ALA A 161 8.42 -9.40 -9.53
CA ALA A 161 9.50 -8.43 -9.30
C ALA A 161 9.91 -7.71 -10.60
N VAL A 162 9.87 -8.39 -11.75
CA VAL A 162 10.30 -7.87 -13.06
C VAL A 162 9.62 -6.54 -13.42
N PRO A 163 8.28 -6.39 -13.38
CA PRO A 163 7.64 -5.13 -13.74
C PRO A 163 7.84 -4.02 -12.71
N LEU A 164 8.26 -4.35 -11.47
CA LEU A 164 8.46 -3.35 -10.42
C LEU A 164 9.77 -2.58 -10.57
N GLN A 165 10.73 -3.06 -11.36
CA GLN A 165 12.09 -2.53 -11.32
C GLN A 165 12.18 -1.02 -11.64
N GLY A 166 11.22 -0.47 -12.39
CA GLY A 166 11.13 0.96 -12.67
C GLY A 166 10.88 1.84 -11.44
N VAL A 167 10.31 1.30 -10.34
CA VAL A 167 10.05 2.11 -9.13
C VAL A 167 11.34 2.52 -8.41
N ALA A 168 12.44 1.80 -8.60
CA ALA A 168 13.76 2.21 -8.14
C ALA A 168 14.22 3.55 -8.77
N LEU A 169 13.61 3.95 -9.89
CA LEU A 169 13.93 5.20 -10.59
C LEU A 169 12.97 6.32 -10.22
N VAL A 170 11.67 6.04 -10.28
CA VAL A 170 10.61 7.07 -10.28
C VAL A 170 9.51 6.82 -9.25
N GLY A 171 9.67 5.79 -8.41
CA GLY A 171 8.68 5.38 -7.42
C GLY A 171 7.38 4.86 -8.02
N VAL A 172 6.48 4.43 -7.14
CA VAL A 172 5.14 3.96 -7.49
C VAL A 172 4.32 4.99 -8.26
N HIS A 173 4.51 6.29 -8.00
CA HIS A 173 3.78 7.35 -8.71
C HIS A 173 4.22 7.47 -10.18
N GLY A 174 5.53 7.34 -10.46
CA GLY A 174 6.03 7.34 -11.83
C GLY A 174 5.61 6.08 -12.59
N LEU A 175 5.62 4.92 -11.92
CA LEU A 175 5.06 3.68 -12.48
C LEU A 175 3.55 3.81 -12.72
N GLY A 176 2.82 4.46 -11.81
CA GLY A 176 1.40 4.75 -11.95
C GLY A 176 1.10 5.64 -13.15
N LEU A 177 1.89 6.71 -13.36
CA LEU A 177 1.82 7.57 -14.54
C LEU A 177 1.97 6.75 -15.83
N ALA A 178 3.01 5.93 -15.92
CA ALA A 178 3.25 5.06 -17.07
C ALA A 178 2.11 4.07 -17.28
N THR A 179 1.55 3.52 -16.20
CA THR A 179 0.41 2.59 -16.23
C THR A 179 -0.82 3.24 -16.86
N ILE A 180 -1.18 4.46 -16.46
CA ILE A 180 -2.34 5.16 -17.04
C ILE A 180 -2.11 5.51 -18.52
N VAL A 181 -0.89 5.92 -18.89
CA VAL A 181 -0.55 6.17 -20.30
C VAL A 181 -0.71 4.88 -21.12
N LEU A 182 -0.09 3.78 -20.69
CA LEU A 182 -0.19 2.46 -21.34
C LEU A 182 -1.64 1.98 -21.45
N ALA A 183 -2.43 2.13 -20.38
CA ALA A 183 -3.83 1.77 -20.35
C ALA A 183 -4.67 2.55 -21.38
N ALA A 184 -4.32 3.81 -21.62
CA ALA A 184 -5.05 4.70 -22.52
C ALA A 184 -4.68 4.54 -24.01
N LEU A 185 -3.54 3.93 -24.35
CA LEU A 185 -3.05 3.84 -25.74
C LEU A 185 -4.04 3.28 -26.76
N PRO A 186 -4.93 2.32 -26.46
CA PRO A 186 -5.93 1.85 -27.43
C PRO A 186 -6.80 2.97 -28.02
N ILE A 187 -7.06 4.06 -27.28
CA ILE A 187 -7.86 5.20 -27.77
C ILE A 187 -7.14 5.99 -28.87
N LEU A 188 -5.81 5.89 -28.95
CA LEU A 188 -4.98 6.57 -29.94
C LEU A 188 -4.80 5.75 -31.22
N GLY A 189 -5.30 4.51 -31.24
CA GLY A 189 -5.25 3.60 -32.38
C GLY A 189 -4.18 2.51 -32.25
N LEU A 190 -4.12 1.64 -33.27
CA LEU A 190 -3.30 0.43 -33.23
C LEU A 190 -1.79 0.73 -33.19
N ARG A 191 -1.31 1.73 -33.93
CA ARG A 191 0.13 2.07 -33.96
C ARG A 191 0.67 2.48 -32.58
N PRO A 192 0.05 3.45 -31.86
CA PRO A 192 0.44 3.77 -30.48
C PRO A 192 0.32 2.57 -29.54
N PHE A 193 -0.73 1.75 -29.66
CA PHE A 193 -0.91 0.56 -28.83
C PHE A 193 0.24 -0.45 -29.00
N LEU A 194 0.61 -0.78 -30.24
CA LEU A 194 1.74 -1.67 -30.53
C LEU A 194 3.08 -1.07 -30.06
N ALA A 195 3.29 0.24 -30.26
CA ALA A 195 4.48 0.93 -29.76
C ALA A 195 4.57 0.89 -28.23
N GLY A 196 3.45 1.03 -27.52
CA GLY A 196 3.39 0.86 -26.08
C GLY A 196 3.64 -0.57 -25.63
N GLY A 197 3.15 -1.56 -26.37
CA GLY A 197 3.47 -2.98 -26.13
C GLY A 197 4.96 -3.26 -26.25
N LEU A 198 5.63 -2.71 -27.28
CA LEU A 198 7.08 -2.78 -27.42
C LEU A 198 7.79 -2.05 -26.28
N GLY A 199 7.32 -0.86 -25.90
CA GLY A 199 7.87 -0.10 -24.76
C GLY A 199 7.75 -0.88 -23.44
N LEU A 200 6.61 -1.50 -23.19
CA LEU A 200 6.41 -2.38 -22.03
C LEU A 200 7.36 -3.57 -22.08
N LEU A 201 7.50 -4.24 -23.22
CA LEU A 201 8.45 -5.34 -23.39
C LEU A 201 9.89 -4.89 -23.08
N LEU A 202 10.31 -3.72 -23.55
CA LEU A 202 11.63 -3.17 -23.23
C LEU A 202 11.81 -2.90 -21.74
N VAL A 203 10.79 -2.35 -21.07
CA VAL A 203 10.81 -2.13 -19.60
C VAL A 203 10.89 -3.46 -18.85
N LEU A 204 10.13 -4.48 -19.27
CA LEU A 204 10.18 -5.81 -18.68
C LEU A 204 11.54 -6.48 -18.90
N THR A 205 12.12 -6.37 -20.10
CA THR A 205 13.47 -6.87 -20.40
C THR A 205 14.53 -6.17 -19.55
N ALA A 206 14.46 -4.85 -19.41
CA ALA A 206 15.36 -4.10 -18.52
C ALA A 206 15.19 -4.52 -17.06
N GLY A 207 13.95 -4.78 -16.62
CA GLY A 207 13.66 -5.30 -15.30
C GLY A 207 14.25 -6.70 -15.08
N ALA A 208 14.07 -7.61 -16.03
CA ALA A 208 14.67 -8.95 -16.00
C ALA A 208 16.20 -8.87 -15.95
N ALA A 209 16.81 -8.00 -16.77
CA ALA A 209 18.24 -7.77 -16.76
C ALA A 209 18.74 -7.24 -15.40
N ARG A 210 18.00 -6.35 -14.74
CA ARG A 210 18.32 -5.88 -13.37
C ARG A 210 18.27 -7.03 -12.35
N LEU A 211 17.29 -7.93 -12.47
CA LEU A 211 17.12 -9.06 -11.56
C LEU A 211 18.12 -10.20 -11.80
N TRP A 212 18.70 -10.30 -13.01
CA TRP A 212 19.76 -11.26 -13.33
C TRP A 212 21.13 -10.88 -12.79
N GLN A 213 21.33 -9.62 -12.37
CA GLN A 213 22.59 -9.22 -11.73
C GLN A 213 22.78 -9.99 -10.43
N ALA A 214 24.01 -10.40 -10.14
CA ALA A 214 24.35 -11.05 -8.88
C ALA A 214 23.87 -10.21 -7.67
N GLU A 215 23.39 -10.89 -6.64
CA GLU A 215 23.07 -10.27 -5.37
C GLU A 215 24.20 -10.48 -4.38
N PRO A 216 24.45 -9.52 -3.48
CA PRO A 216 25.33 -9.76 -2.37
C PRO A 216 24.83 -10.96 -1.54
N PRO A 217 25.73 -11.77 -0.97
CA PRO A 217 25.33 -12.84 -0.08
C PRO A 217 24.52 -12.27 1.09
N PRO A 218 23.50 -12.99 1.58
CA PRO A 218 22.75 -12.56 2.76
C PRO A 218 23.68 -12.46 3.98
N LEU A 219 23.24 -11.69 4.97
CA LEU A 219 23.92 -11.59 6.26
C LEU A 219 23.81 -12.93 7.00
N PRO A 220 24.76 -13.29 7.90
CA PRO A 220 24.71 -14.50 8.72
C PRO A 220 23.67 -14.39 9.85
N VAL A 221 22.43 -14.05 9.48
CA VAL A 221 21.30 -13.76 10.35
C VAL A 221 20.10 -14.56 9.85
N SER A 222 19.49 -15.33 10.74
CA SER A 222 18.26 -16.07 10.47
C SER A 222 17.08 -15.35 11.10
N LEU A 223 16.19 -14.83 10.25
CA LEU A 223 14.93 -14.25 10.64
C LEU A 223 13.96 -15.38 10.99
N VAL A 224 13.40 -15.37 12.20
CA VAL A 224 12.38 -16.32 12.66
C VAL A 224 11.08 -15.55 12.84
N ILE A 225 10.27 -15.49 11.78
CA ILE A 225 9.00 -14.76 11.79
C ILE A 225 7.90 -15.68 12.32
N VAL A 226 7.26 -15.26 13.41
CA VAL A 226 6.21 -16.01 14.10
C VAL A 226 4.84 -15.53 13.61
N GLN A 227 4.09 -16.39 12.92
CA GLN A 227 2.73 -16.10 12.48
C GLN A 227 1.75 -17.01 13.23
N ALA A 228 1.32 -16.58 14.41
CA ALA A 228 0.47 -17.39 15.29
C ALA A 228 -1.00 -17.50 14.83
N ASN A 229 -1.43 -16.67 13.87
CA ASN A 229 -2.79 -16.67 13.31
C ASN A 229 -3.90 -16.57 14.37
N ILE A 230 -3.65 -15.85 15.45
CA ILE A 230 -4.63 -15.68 16.52
C ILE A 230 -5.80 -14.83 16.00
N PRO A 231 -7.06 -15.32 16.08
CA PRO A 231 -8.23 -14.57 15.62
C PRO A 231 -8.35 -13.20 16.30
N GLN A 232 -8.80 -12.20 15.55
CA GLN A 232 -8.88 -10.82 16.02
C GLN A 232 -9.78 -10.67 17.27
N GLU A 233 -10.89 -11.38 17.33
CA GLU A 233 -11.84 -11.40 18.46
C GLU A 233 -11.24 -12.01 19.74
N ALA A 234 -10.28 -12.94 19.60
CA ALA A 234 -9.63 -13.59 20.73
C ALA A 234 -8.45 -12.79 21.29
N LYS A 235 -7.94 -11.79 20.54
CA LYS A 235 -6.71 -11.06 20.86
C LYS A 235 -6.80 -10.29 22.17
N TRP A 236 -7.94 -9.67 22.43
CA TRP A 236 -8.16 -8.75 23.56
C TRP A 236 -8.96 -9.37 24.70
N ARG A 237 -9.27 -10.67 24.61
CA ARG A 237 -9.98 -11.39 25.67
C ARG A 237 -9.04 -11.72 26.82
N GLU A 238 -9.46 -11.38 28.04
CA GLU A 238 -8.68 -11.61 29.25
C GLU A 238 -8.36 -13.10 29.46
N ASP A 239 -9.34 -14.00 29.24
CA ASP A 239 -9.15 -15.45 29.35
C ASP A 239 -8.22 -16.04 28.28
N ARG A 240 -7.94 -15.28 27.21
CA ARG A 240 -7.03 -15.68 26.13
C ARG A 240 -5.63 -15.08 26.27
N ARG A 241 -5.43 -14.13 27.19
CA ARG A 241 -4.17 -13.38 27.34
C ARG A 241 -2.95 -14.31 27.46
N TRP A 242 -2.96 -15.21 28.44
CA TRP A 242 -1.85 -16.15 28.66
C TRP A 242 -1.75 -17.25 27.57
N PRO A 243 -2.84 -17.94 27.16
CA PRO A 243 -2.79 -18.89 26.05
C PRO A 243 -2.19 -18.31 24.76
N ASN A 244 -2.54 -17.06 24.42
CA ASN A 244 -2.03 -16.36 23.24
C ASN A 244 -0.53 -16.08 23.37
N PHE A 245 -0.08 -15.63 24.54
CA PHE A 245 1.34 -15.40 24.81
C PHE A 245 2.13 -16.70 24.74
N ARG A 246 1.67 -17.76 25.41
CA ARG A 246 2.30 -19.08 25.40
C ARG A 246 2.44 -19.64 23.98
N THR A 247 1.44 -19.45 23.11
CA THR A 247 1.53 -19.83 21.69
C THR A 247 2.74 -19.18 21.01
N HIS A 248 2.98 -17.88 21.25
CA HIS A 248 4.16 -17.20 20.68
C HIS A 248 5.47 -17.72 21.29
N LEU A 249 5.49 -18.04 22.59
CA LEU A 249 6.67 -18.63 23.24
C LEU A 249 7.03 -19.99 22.63
N GLU A 250 6.05 -20.87 22.50
CA GLU A 250 6.19 -22.22 21.93
C GLU A 250 6.67 -22.13 20.47
N MET A 251 6.02 -21.31 19.64
CA MET A 251 6.45 -21.11 18.26
C MET A 251 7.83 -20.48 18.14
N THR A 252 8.19 -19.56 19.04
CA THR A 252 9.55 -18.97 19.06
C THR A 252 10.56 -20.06 19.37
N ARG A 253 10.32 -20.90 20.38
CA ARG A 253 11.19 -22.03 20.72
C ARG A 253 11.40 -22.96 19.53
N ASP A 254 10.31 -23.36 18.87
CA ASP A 254 10.37 -24.24 17.69
C ASP A 254 11.13 -23.60 16.53
N GLY A 255 10.90 -22.30 16.30
CA GLY A 255 11.57 -21.53 15.26
C GLY A 255 13.07 -21.39 15.52
N ILE A 256 13.48 -21.11 16.76
CA ILE A 256 14.89 -21.02 17.14
C ILE A 256 15.58 -22.38 17.03
N ALA A 257 14.92 -23.47 17.44
CA ALA A 257 15.47 -24.82 17.30
C ALA A 257 15.72 -25.24 15.84
N ALA A 258 14.99 -24.65 14.89
CA ALA A 258 15.14 -24.90 13.46
C ALA A 258 16.12 -23.94 12.75
N VAL A 259 16.78 -23.02 13.47
CA VAL A 259 17.75 -22.09 12.89
C VAL A 259 19.02 -22.84 12.44
N PRO A 260 19.53 -22.59 11.22
CA PRO A 260 20.78 -23.18 10.77
C PRO A 260 21.98 -22.81 11.66
N PRO A 261 22.89 -23.77 11.94
CA PRO A 261 24.11 -23.48 12.70
C PRO A 261 24.95 -22.36 12.06
N GLY A 262 25.62 -21.56 12.89
CA GLY A 262 26.48 -20.48 12.42
C GLY A 262 25.75 -19.23 11.94
N THR A 263 24.43 -19.14 12.15
CA THR A 263 23.65 -17.93 11.92
C THR A 263 23.05 -17.42 13.22
N ARG A 264 23.00 -16.10 13.35
CA ARG A 264 22.41 -15.44 14.51
C ARG A 264 20.88 -15.37 14.37
N PRO A 265 20.08 -15.86 15.33
CA PRO A 265 18.64 -15.81 15.22
C PRO A 265 18.05 -14.45 15.63
N VAL A 266 17.07 -13.98 14.87
CA VAL A 266 16.23 -12.82 15.20
C VAL A 266 14.77 -13.25 15.15
N ALA A 267 14.16 -13.44 16.31
CA ALA A 267 12.74 -13.73 16.43
C ALA A 267 11.93 -12.46 16.20
N ILE A 268 10.86 -12.56 15.40
CA ILE A 268 10.03 -11.41 15.04
C ILE A 268 8.58 -11.75 15.31
N TRP A 269 7.96 -10.99 16.21
CA TRP A 269 6.53 -11.09 16.48
C TRP A 269 5.76 -9.94 15.81
N PRO A 270 4.58 -10.20 15.21
CA PRO A 270 3.76 -9.21 14.53
C PRO A 270 3.25 -8.07 15.43
N GLU A 271 2.53 -7.13 14.82
CA GLU A 271 1.96 -5.96 15.51
C GLU A 271 1.05 -6.37 16.68
N THR A 272 1.38 -5.84 17.86
CA THR A 272 0.67 -6.11 19.10
C THR A 272 0.48 -7.61 19.36
N ALA A 273 1.45 -8.43 18.97
CA ALA A 273 1.45 -9.87 19.20
C ALA A 273 1.58 -10.20 20.68
N SER A 274 2.37 -9.41 21.42
CA SER A 274 2.43 -9.53 22.88
C SER A 274 1.16 -8.96 23.51
N PRO A 275 0.44 -9.75 24.34
CA PRO A 275 -0.67 -9.26 25.14
C PRO A 275 -0.19 -8.63 26.48
N PHE A 276 1.12 -8.58 26.71
CA PHE A 276 1.77 -7.91 27.84
C PHE A 276 2.57 -6.70 27.36
N LEU A 277 2.73 -5.70 28.23
CA LEU A 277 3.46 -4.47 27.94
C LEU A 277 4.96 -4.75 28.04
N LEU A 278 5.57 -5.29 26.99
CA LEU A 278 6.95 -5.79 27.06
C LEU A 278 7.95 -4.72 27.54
N ALA A 279 7.75 -3.45 27.19
CA ALA A 279 8.64 -2.37 27.63
C ALA A 279 8.68 -2.19 29.16
N SER A 280 7.60 -2.52 29.88
CA SER A 280 7.46 -2.30 31.34
C SER A 280 7.21 -3.57 32.15
N ASP A 281 7.19 -4.74 31.51
CA ASP A 281 6.95 -6.05 32.15
C ASP A 281 8.19 -6.95 32.05
N PRO A 282 9.08 -6.95 33.07
CA PRO A 282 10.32 -7.73 33.04
C PRO A 282 10.09 -9.25 32.97
N GLU A 283 9.03 -9.76 33.62
CA GLU A 283 8.75 -11.19 33.62
C GLU A 283 8.25 -11.66 32.25
N ALA A 284 7.39 -10.87 31.61
CA ALA A 284 6.99 -11.15 30.23
C ALA A 284 8.20 -11.12 29.28
N ARG A 285 9.14 -10.17 29.44
CA ARG A 285 10.38 -10.17 28.65
C ARG A 285 11.22 -11.43 28.90
N ARG A 286 11.45 -11.79 30.16
CA ARG A 286 12.21 -12.98 30.55
C ARG A 286 11.66 -14.25 29.91
N LEU A 287 10.35 -14.42 29.93
CA LEU A 287 9.67 -15.55 29.28
C LEU A 287 9.78 -15.47 27.75
N ALA A 288 9.62 -14.28 27.15
CA ALA A 288 9.65 -14.09 25.71
C ALA A 288 11.01 -14.40 25.07
N VAL A 289 12.10 -14.24 25.82
CA VAL A 289 13.47 -14.49 25.34
C VAL A 289 14.08 -15.80 25.85
N GLU A 290 13.35 -16.58 26.64
CA GLU A 290 13.85 -17.81 27.28
C GLU A 290 14.48 -18.81 26.29
N SER A 291 13.95 -18.90 25.06
CA SER A 291 14.45 -19.80 24.03
C SER A 291 15.55 -19.20 23.15
N LEU A 292 15.95 -17.94 23.35
CA LEU A 292 16.98 -17.31 22.53
C LEU A 292 18.39 -17.74 22.99
N PRO A 293 19.34 -17.94 22.06
CA PRO A 293 20.75 -18.05 22.42
C PRO A 293 21.30 -16.70 22.90
N GLU A 294 22.51 -16.67 23.47
CA GLU A 294 23.12 -15.47 24.05
C GLU A 294 23.21 -14.27 23.10
N ASP A 295 23.42 -14.52 21.80
CA ASP A 295 23.45 -13.49 20.77
C ASP A 295 22.07 -13.23 20.13
N GLY A 296 21.03 -13.99 20.49
CA GLY A 296 19.69 -13.85 19.92
C GLY A 296 19.03 -12.51 20.21
N LEU A 297 18.04 -12.16 19.38
CA LEU A 297 17.26 -10.93 19.54
C LEU A 297 15.78 -11.21 19.27
N LEU A 298 14.90 -10.62 20.08
CA LEU A 298 13.46 -10.57 19.85
C LEU A 298 13.04 -9.17 19.40
N LEU A 299 12.31 -9.07 18.29
CA LEU A 299 11.65 -7.87 17.82
C LEU A 299 10.14 -8.09 17.88
N ALA A 300 9.48 -7.57 18.91
CA ALA A 300 8.07 -7.88 19.17
C ALA A 300 7.17 -6.65 19.13
N GLY A 301 6.07 -6.75 18.37
CA GLY A 301 5.00 -5.78 18.46
C GLY A 301 4.28 -5.86 19.82
N SER A 302 4.20 -4.73 20.52
CA SER A 302 3.61 -4.59 21.85
C SER A 302 2.95 -3.22 21.99
N VAL A 303 1.98 -3.10 22.90
CA VAL A 303 1.58 -1.78 23.39
C VAL A 303 2.66 -1.29 24.36
N ARG A 304 2.97 0.01 24.33
CA ARG A 304 3.72 0.71 25.38
C ARG A 304 2.79 1.70 26.09
N ALA A 305 2.88 1.74 27.41
CA ALA A 305 2.16 2.70 28.24
C ALA A 305 3.16 3.59 28.97
N GLU A 306 2.88 4.88 29.02
CA GLU A 306 3.57 5.82 29.89
C GLU A 306 2.63 6.26 31.01
N PHE A 307 3.19 6.42 32.19
CA PHE A 307 2.46 6.86 33.38
C PHE A 307 3.09 8.16 33.89
N ASP A 308 2.25 9.09 34.34
CA ASP A 308 2.70 10.31 34.98
C ASP A 308 3.21 10.07 36.41
N ALA A 309 3.69 11.13 37.06
CA ALA A 309 4.20 11.06 38.44
C ALA A 309 3.13 10.62 39.48
N GLY A 310 1.84 10.75 39.14
CA GLY A 310 0.72 10.28 39.96
C GLY A 310 0.30 8.83 39.67
N GLY A 311 1.02 8.13 38.79
CA GLY A 311 0.71 6.76 38.38
C GLY A 311 -0.49 6.67 37.43
N GLN A 312 -0.98 7.79 36.90
CA GLN A 312 -2.05 7.79 35.91
C GLN A 312 -1.48 7.60 34.51
N LEU A 313 -2.20 6.86 33.66
CA LEU A 313 -1.82 6.65 32.27
C LEU A 313 -1.76 8.01 31.54
N SER A 314 -0.59 8.39 31.04
CA SER A 314 -0.37 9.64 30.30
C SER A 314 -0.44 9.43 28.78
N ALA A 315 0.15 8.35 28.26
CA ALA A 315 0.17 8.03 26.85
C ALA A 315 0.16 6.52 26.57
N LEU A 316 -0.40 6.13 25.43
CA LEU A 316 -0.37 4.77 24.89
C LEU A 316 0.22 4.79 23.49
N PHE A 317 1.09 3.84 23.18
CA PHE A 317 1.73 3.74 21.87
C PHE A 317 1.58 2.32 21.33
N ASN A 318 1.41 2.23 20.01
CA ASN A 318 1.54 0.99 19.27
C ASN A 318 3.01 0.88 18.86
N SER A 319 3.73 -0.08 19.44
CA SER A 319 5.18 -0.07 19.45
C SER A 319 5.78 -1.39 18.95
N LEU A 320 7.01 -1.33 18.47
CA LEU A 320 7.92 -2.46 18.40
C LEU A 320 8.92 -2.33 19.56
N VAL A 321 9.11 -3.40 20.31
CA VAL A 321 10.11 -3.49 21.38
C VAL A 321 11.17 -4.51 20.96
N ALA A 322 12.43 -4.09 20.96
CA ALA A 322 13.59 -4.95 20.76
C ALA A 322 14.13 -5.39 22.12
N VAL A 323 14.23 -6.70 22.33
CA VAL A 323 14.67 -7.32 23.58
C VAL A 323 15.81 -8.29 23.29
N ASP A 324 16.91 -8.20 24.03
CA ASP A 324 18.03 -9.15 23.92
C ASP A 324 17.82 -10.42 24.75
N ALA A 325 18.75 -11.37 24.65
CA ALA A 325 18.67 -12.64 25.38
C ALA A 325 18.77 -12.48 26.91
N GLN A 326 19.21 -11.32 27.41
CA GLN A 326 19.28 -10.99 28.83
C GLN A 326 17.97 -10.34 29.33
N ALA A 327 16.94 -10.29 28.49
CA ALA A 327 15.64 -9.67 28.75
C ALA A 327 15.70 -8.13 28.92
N GLU A 328 16.75 -7.49 28.42
CA GLU A 328 16.90 -6.04 28.41
C GLU A 328 16.28 -5.42 27.17
N VAL A 329 15.68 -4.25 27.34
CA VAL A 329 15.10 -3.48 26.22
C VAL A 329 16.22 -2.71 25.54
N VAL A 330 16.63 -3.16 24.36
CA VAL A 330 17.74 -2.57 23.59
C VAL A 330 17.26 -1.59 22.51
N GLY A 331 15.95 -1.47 22.31
CA GLY A 331 15.37 -0.51 21.38
C GLY A 331 13.84 -0.48 21.42
N VAL A 332 13.26 0.69 21.16
CA VAL A 332 11.81 0.88 21.05
C VAL A 332 11.52 1.76 19.85
N TYR A 333 10.52 1.36 19.06
CA TYR A 333 9.93 2.19 18.02
C TYR A 333 8.44 2.39 18.30
N ASP A 334 7.98 3.63 18.23
CA ASP A 334 6.56 3.97 18.33
C ASP A 334 6.01 4.36 16.96
N LYS A 335 4.86 3.78 16.61
CA LYS A 335 4.14 4.08 15.37
C LYS A 335 3.89 5.58 15.24
N ALA A 336 4.37 6.17 14.16
CA ALA A 336 4.25 7.59 13.90
C ALA A 336 2.98 7.94 13.12
N HIS A 337 2.62 7.12 12.13
CA HIS A 337 1.43 7.33 11.32
C HIS A 337 0.26 6.48 11.79
N LEU A 338 -0.63 7.08 12.57
CA LEU A 338 -1.80 6.39 13.13
C LEU A 338 -2.93 6.24 12.10
N VAL A 339 -3.70 5.16 12.21
CA VAL A 339 -4.87 4.90 11.37
C VAL A 339 -6.07 5.72 11.85
N PRO A 340 -6.64 6.61 11.01
CA PRO A 340 -7.86 7.34 11.36
C PRO A 340 -9.02 6.39 11.66
N PHE A 341 -9.82 6.71 12.68
CA PHE A 341 -10.96 5.94 13.19
C PHE A 341 -10.60 4.59 13.85
N GLY A 342 -9.42 4.02 13.59
CA GLY A 342 -8.93 2.79 14.20
C GLY A 342 -8.10 3.00 15.46
N GLU A 343 -7.14 3.94 15.42
CA GLU A 343 -6.19 4.21 16.51
C GLU A 343 -6.40 5.57 17.17
N TYR A 344 -6.98 6.51 16.42
CA TYR A 344 -7.42 7.79 16.96
C TYR A 344 -8.72 8.24 16.29
N MET A 345 -9.47 9.11 16.97
CA MET A 345 -10.68 9.71 16.42
C MET A 345 -10.36 11.07 15.78
N PRO A 346 -10.47 11.22 14.44
CA PRO A 346 -10.39 12.53 13.80
C PRO A 346 -11.55 13.44 14.25
N LEU A 347 -11.31 14.74 14.33
CA LEU A 347 -12.35 15.75 14.62
C LEU A 347 -13.15 15.47 15.93
N ARG A 348 -12.45 14.98 16.97
CA ARG A 348 -13.01 14.80 18.32
C ARG A 348 -13.80 16.05 18.75
N GLY A 349 -15.04 15.84 19.19
CA GLY A 349 -15.97 16.91 19.62
C GLY A 349 -17.00 17.31 18.56
N ILE A 350 -16.79 16.99 17.28
CA ILE A 350 -17.76 17.24 16.20
C ILE A 350 -18.52 15.95 15.83
N LEU A 351 -17.83 14.81 15.82
CA LEU A 351 -18.44 13.51 15.52
C LEU A 351 -18.93 12.84 16.82
N PRO A 352 -20.22 12.46 16.93
CA PRO A 352 -20.80 11.90 18.16
C PRO A 352 -20.58 10.38 18.33
N ILE A 353 -19.70 9.77 17.52
CA ILE A 353 -19.50 8.31 17.47
C ILE A 353 -18.04 7.99 17.76
N ARG A 354 -17.77 6.89 18.50
CA ARG A 354 -16.40 6.37 18.73
C ARG A 354 -16.19 4.99 18.10
N LEU A 355 -15.33 4.94 17.08
CA LEU A 355 -14.97 3.72 16.34
C LEU A 355 -13.62 3.09 16.79
N VAL A 356 -12.83 3.83 17.56
CA VAL A 356 -11.50 3.40 18.06
C VAL A 356 -11.68 2.32 19.13
N HIS A 357 -10.96 1.19 18.97
CA HIS A 357 -10.95 0.11 19.95
C HIS A 357 -10.09 0.48 21.18
N GLY A 358 -10.54 0.11 22.39
CA GLY A 358 -9.87 0.43 23.66
C GLY A 358 -10.31 1.76 24.27
N ALA A 359 -9.98 2.04 25.53
CA ALA A 359 -10.54 3.19 26.28
C ALA A 359 -9.93 4.57 25.93
N ARG A 360 -8.76 4.61 25.29
CA ARG A 360 -8.05 5.83 24.88
C ARG A 360 -7.50 5.69 23.47
N ASP A 361 -7.15 6.81 22.86
CA ASP A 361 -6.47 6.84 21.55
C ASP A 361 -4.97 6.63 21.76
N PHE A 362 -4.31 6.15 20.72
CA PHE A 362 -2.85 6.08 20.69
C PHE A 362 -2.23 7.45 20.45
N SER A 363 -1.03 7.63 21.01
CA SER A 363 -0.12 8.73 20.77
C SER A 363 0.83 8.37 19.61
N ALA A 364 1.16 9.37 18.79
CA ALA A 364 2.06 9.20 17.66
C ALA A 364 3.53 9.27 18.11
N GLY A 365 4.36 8.39 17.56
CA GLY A 365 5.82 8.44 17.64
C GLY A 365 6.44 9.55 16.77
N PRO A 366 7.77 9.70 16.82
CA PRO A 366 8.48 10.84 16.22
C PRO A 366 8.64 10.79 14.69
N GLY A 367 8.30 9.68 14.04
CA GLY A 367 8.49 9.48 12.61
C GLY A 367 9.36 8.25 12.28
N PRO A 368 9.65 8.00 10.99
CA PRO A 368 10.55 6.93 10.57
C PRO A 368 11.95 7.12 11.16
N VAL A 369 12.44 6.12 11.89
CA VAL A 369 13.79 6.11 12.46
C VAL A 369 14.49 4.79 12.12
N ALA A 370 15.81 4.86 11.97
CA ALA A 370 16.65 3.67 11.89
C ALA A 370 16.93 3.19 13.32
N LEU A 371 16.18 2.19 13.79
CA LEU A 371 16.32 1.63 15.12
C LEU A 371 17.66 0.88 15.22
N PRO A 372 18.63 1.35 16.04
CA PRO A 372 19.88 0.63 16.23
C PRO A 372 19.59 -0.70 16.93
N LEU A 373 20.22 -1.77 16.43
CA LEU A 373 20.09 -3.11 16.98
C LEU A 373 21.50 -3.65 17.28
N PRO A 374 21.75 -4.24 18.48
CA PRO A 374 23.08 -4.74 18.83
C PRO A 374 23.59 -5.73 17.78
N SER A 375 24.79 -5.50 17.23
CA SER A 375 25.47 -6.36 16.26
C SER A 375 24.64 -6.71 14.99
N LEU A 376 23.69 -5.85 14.62
CA LEU A 376 22.92 -5.92 13.38
C LEU A 376 22.91 -4.55 12.70
N PRO A 377 22.72 -4.49 11.37
CA PRO A 377 22.34 -3.22 10.75
C PRO A 377 21.03 -2.69 11.35
N ALA A 378 20.96 -1.37 11.54
CA ALA A 378 19.76 -0.72 12.04
C ALA A 378 18.54 -1.05 11.16
N ALA A 379 17.38 -1.23 11.80
CA ALA A 379 16.12 -1.56 11.14
C ALA A 379 15.25 -0.31 10.96
N GLY A 380 14.74 -0.09 9.75
CA GLY A 380 13.67 0.89 9.52
C GLY A 380 12.33 0.26 9.87
N VAL A 381 11.82 0.54 11.07
CA VAL A 381 10.59 -0.08 11.58
C VAL A 381 9.37 0.67 11.05
N LEU A 382 8.38 -0.09 10.58
CA LEU A 382 7.11 0.39 10.04
C LEU A 382 5.99 -0.44 10.66
N VAL A 383 5.14 0.15 11.48
CA VAL A 383 4.01 -0.58 12.07
C VAL A 383 2.81 -0.48 11.15
N CYS A 384 2.42 -1.63 10.58
CA CYS A 384 1.19 -1.83 9.83
C CYS A 384 1.07 -0.83 8.66
N TYR A 385 0.09 0.07 8.75
CA TYR A 385 -0.29 1.08 7.78
C TYR A 385 0.87 1.97 7.31
N GLU A 386 1.93 2.16 8.09
CA GLU A 386 3.05 3.05 7.72
C GLU A 386 3.76 2.65 6.42
N VAL A 387 3.74 1.36 6.06
CA VAL A 387 4.44 0.86 4.87
C VAL A 387 3.83 1.36 3.55
N ILE A 388 2.56 1.80 3.55
CA ILE A 388 1.89 2.19 2.31
C ILE A 388 2.33 3.56 1.78
N PHE A 389 3.06 4.35 2.57
CA PHE A 389 3.42 5.74 2.25
C PHE A 389 4.73 5.82 1.43
N PRO A 390 4.67 6.12 0.12
CA PRO A 390 5.87 6.24 -0.71
C PRO A 390 6.77 7.38 -0.26
N GLY A 391 8.07 7.12 -0.17
CA GLY A 391 9.08 8.14 0.19
C GLY A 391 9.02 8.63 1.64
N ALA A 392 8.25 7.95 2.51
CA ALA A 392 8.13 8.28 3.93
C ALA A 392 8.46 7.09 4.84
N VAL A 393 9.16 6.07 4.33
CA VAL A 393 9.50 4.84 5.08
C VAL A 393 10.93 4.81 5.62
N VAL A 394 11.78 5.73 5.17
CA VAL A 394 13.17 5.88 5.61
C VAL A 394 13.34 7.31 6.15
N GLY A 395 13.90 7.43 7.35
CA GLY A 395 14.19 8.71 7.98
C GLY A 395 15.52 9.31 7.51
N ALA A 396 16.07 10.25 8.30
CA ALA A 396 17.34 10.92 7.99
C ALA A 396 18.54 9.94 7.93
N VAL A 397 18.51 8.90 8.75
CA VAL A 397 19.50 7.81 8.73
C VAL A 397 18.93 6.65 7.93
N ARG A 398 19.66 6.22 6.89
CA ARG A 398 19.27 5.06 6.10
C ARG A 398 19.53 3.77 6.88
N PRO A 399 18.51 2.91 7.10
CA PRO A 399 18.69 1.62 7.76
C PRO A 399 19.34 0.60 6.82
N GLY A 400 19.72 -0.57 7.36
CA GLY A 400 20.19 -1.71 6.56
C GLY A 400 19.07 -2.57 5.99
N TRP A 401 17.86 -2.47 6.53
CA TRP A 401 16.68 -3.23 6.13
C TRP A 401 15.41 -2.59 6.68
N LEU A 402 14.26 -2.93 6.11
CA LEU A 402 12.94 -2.48 6.58
C LEU A 402 12.24 -3.62 7.32
N LEU A 403 11.65 -3.32 8.48
CA LEU A 403 10.83 -4.25 9.25
C LEU A 403 9.40 -3.73 9.29
N ASN A 404 8.47 -4.49 8.74
CA ASN A 404 7.05 -4.20 8.81
C ASN A 404 6.31 -5.23 9.67
N VAL A 405 5.95 -4.83 10.90
CA VAL A 405 5.09 -5.65 11.78
C VAL A 405 3.65 -5.21 11.63
N THR A 406 2.72 -6.14 11.46
CA THR A 406 1.33 -5.79 11.10
C THR A 406 0.29 -6.80 11.59
N ASN A 407 -0.91 -6.30 11.85
CA ASN A 407 -2.09 -7.09 12.16
C ASN A 407 -3.15 -6.88 11.07
N ASP A 408 -3.07 -7.63 9.99
CA ASP A 408 -4.06 -7.61 8.91
C ASP A 408 -5.40 -8.28 9.29
N GLY A 409 -5.58 -8.74 10.54
CA GLY A 409 -6.84 -9.32 11.02
C GLY A 409 -8.03 -8.37 10.86
N TRP A 410 -7.78 -7.06 10.88
CA TRP A 410 -8.76 -6.02 10.60
C TRP A 410 -9.32 -6.06 9.16
N PHE A 411 -8.60 -6.64 8.22
CA PHE A 411 -8.97 -6.68 6.80
C PHE A 411 -9.61 -8.01 6.40
N GLY A 412 -9.61 -9.00 7.29
CA GLY A 412 -10.15 -10.34 7.04
C GLY A 412 -9.40 -11.11 5.95
N ILE A 413 -9.88 -12.32 5.64
CA ILE A 413 -9.40 -13.11 4.50
C ILE A 413 -10.02 -12.54 3.22
N SER A 414 -9.40 -11.48 2.69
CA SER A 414 -9.96 -10.66 1.62
C SER A 414 -8.86 -10.09 0.71
N ALA A 415 -9.21 -9.12 -0.16
CA ALA A 415 -8.22 -8.41 -0.98
C ALA A 415 -7.30 -7.47 -0.19
N GLY A 416 -7.71 -6.99 0.99
CA GLY A 416 -6.97 -6.00 1.78
C GLY A 416 -5.51 -6.40 2.10
N PRO A 417 -5.27 -7.58 2.70
CA PRO A 417 -3.92 -8.05 3.01
C PRO A 417 -3.01 -8.20 1.77
N HIS A 418 -3.58 -8.58 0.62
CA HIS A 418 -2.83 -8.66 -0.63
C HIS A 418 -2.45 -7.28 -1.18
N GLN A 419 -3.35 -6.30 -1.07
CA GLN A 419 -3.06 -4.91 -1.45
C GLN A 419 -2.00 -4.29 -0.53
N HIS A 420 -2.08 -4.59 0.77
CA HIS A 420 -1.10 -4.15 1.75
C HIS A 420 0.30 -4.75 1.49
N LEU A 421 0.38 -6.05 1.20
CA LEU A 421 1.62 -6.73 0.81
C LEU A 421 2.24 -6.14 -0.46
N ALA A 422 1.43 -5.81 -1.46
CA ALA A 422 1.90 -5.19 -2.70
C ALA A 422 2.56 -3.83 -2.45
N ALA A 423 1.99 -3.02 -1.55
CA ALA A 423 2.59 -1.76 -1.13
C ALA A 423 3.92 -1.98 -0.38
N ALA A 424 3.99 -2.98 0.50
CA ALA A 424 5.22 -3.33 1.19
C ALA A 424 6.33 -3.76 0.21
N ARG A 425 6.02 -4.64 -0.75
CA ARG A 425 6.98 -5.08 -1.77
C ARG A 425 7.57 -3.91 -2.57
N LEU A 426 6.76 -2.91 -2.90
CA LEU A 426 7.22 -1.71 -3.62
C LEU A 426 8.26 -0.93 -2.82
N ARG A 427 8.10 -0.78 -1.49
CA ARG A 427 9.06 -0.07 -0.64
C ARG A 427 10.45 -0.69 -0.70
N ALA A 428 10.54 -2.02 -0.76
CA ALA A 428 11.82 -2.71 -0.89
C ALA A 428 12.57 -2.29 -2.16
N VAL A 429 11.86 -2.25 -3.30
CA VAL A 429 12.42 -1.90 -4.61
C VAL A 429 12.74 -0.41 -4.71
N GLU A 430 11.86 0.44 -4.17
CA GLU A 430 12.02 1.89 -4.14
C GLU A 430 13.26 2.30 -3.36
N GLU A 431 13.45 1.76 -2.16
CA GLU A 431 14.55 2.16 -1.26
C GLU A 431 15.87 1.40 -1.53
N GLY A 432 15.80 0.31 -2.29
CA GLY A 432 16.93 -0.61 -2.46
C GLY A 432 17.30 -1.27 -1.14
N LEU A 433 16.29 -1.57 -0.32
CA LEU A 433 16.42 -2.17 1.00
C LEU A 433 15.63 -3.47 1.04
N PRO A 434 16.16 -4.55 1.65
CA PRO A 434 15.35 -5.72 1.92
C PRO A 434 14.22 -5.36 2.89
N LEU A 435 13.07 -6.03 2.73
CA LEU A 435 11.91 -5.81 3.58
C LEU A 435 11.45 -7.13 4.20
N VAL A 436 11.37 -7.13 5.52
CA VAL A 436 10.89 -8.23 6.34
C VAL A 436 9.51 -7.86 6.85
N ARG A 437 8.48 -8.63 6.50
CA ARG A 437 7.10 -8.42 6.94
C ARG A 437 6.65 -9.57 7.84
N ALA A 438 6.24 -9.23 9.06
CA ALA A 438 5.66 -10.15 10.03
C ALA A 438 4.20 -9.77 10.29
N ALA A 439 3.29 -10.64 9.84
CA ALA A 439 1.85 -10.43 9.94
C ALA A 439 1.21 -11.43 10.91
N GLN A 440 0.21 -10.99 11.69
CA GLN A 440 -0.47 -11.87 12.66
C GLN A 440 -1.32 -12.96 11.99
N THR A 441 -2.34 -12.54 11.24
CA THR A 441 -3.21 -13.40 10.42
C THR A 441 -3.06 -13.11 8.93
N GLY A 442 -2.25 -12.10 8.59
CA GLY A 442 -1.99 -11.62 7.24
C GLY A 442 -0.96 -12.45 6.49
N ILE A 443 -0.32 -11.84 5.50
CA ILE A 443 0.76 -12.47 4.72
C ILE A 443 2.10 -11.99 5.29
N SER A 444 2.87 -12.91 5.89
CA SER A 444 4.28 -12.69 6.21
C SER A 444 5.17 -12.99 5.01
N ALA A 445 6.20 -12.16 4.78
CA ALA A 445 7.10 -12.34 3.66
C ALA A 445 8.46 -11.67 3.91
N VAL A 446 9.50 -12.20 3.27
CA VAL A 446 10.80 -11.57 3.16
C VAL A 446 11.04 -11.25 1.69
N PHE A 447 11.32 -9.98 1.40
CA PHE A 447 11.71 -9.49 0.08
C PHE A 447 13.16 -9.02 0.11
N ASP A 448 13.92 -9.33 -0.94
CA ASP A 448 15.22 -8.68 -1.14
C ASP A 448 15.07 -7.21 -1.58
N ALA A 449 16.20 -6.51 -1.71
CA ALA A 449 16.27 -5.11 -2.12
C ALA A 449 15.81 -4.84 -3.57
N ARG A 450 15.51 -5.88 -4.36
CA ARG A 450 14.91 -5.78 -5.71
C ARG A 450 13.48 -6.31 -5.74
N GLY A 451 12.92 -6.68 -4.59
CA GLY A 451 11.54 -7.13 -4.44
C GLY A 451 11.31 -8.58 -4.85
N ARG A 452 12.34 -9.43 -4.98
CA ARG A 452 12.13 -10.88 -5.16
C ARG A 452 11.72 -11.49 -3.82
N VAL A 453 10.88 -12.51 -3.87
CA VAL A 453 10.42 -13.22 -2.67
C VAL A 453 11.53 -14.17 -2.23
N VAL A 454 12.04 -13.97 -1.03
CA VAL A 454 12.99 -14.88 -0.37
C VAL A 454 12.23 -15.97 0.39
N GLY A 455 11.13 -15.61 1.03
CA GLY A 455 10.25 -16.54 1.73
C GLY A 455 8.89 -15.91 2.04
N ARG A 456 7.86 -16.74 2.26
CA ARG A 456 6.47 -16.28 2.45
C ARG A 456 5.65 -17.31 3.24
N LEU A 457 4.74 -16.81 4.09
CA LEU A 457 3.61 -17.58 4.66
C LEU A 457 2.28 -17.03 4.16
N GLY A 458 1.29 -17.90 3.98
CA GLY A 458 0.00 -17.55 3.42
C GLY A 458 -0.89 -16.73 4.36
N LEU A 459 -1.98 -16.22 3.79
CA LEU A 459 -3.02 -15.49 4.51
C LEU A 459 -3.85 -16.47 5.34
N GLY A 460 -4.05 -16.20 6.62
CA GLY A 460 -4.84 -17.07 7.50
C GLY A 460 -4.19 -18.40 7.87
N GLU A 461 -2.87 -18.53 7.65
CA GLU A 461 -2.08 -19.71 8.03
C GLU A 461 -1.37 -19.48 9.37
N ALA A 462 -1.29 -20.51 10.22
CA ALA A 462 -0.39 -20.50 11.38
C ALA A 462 0.93 -21.16 11.00
N GLY A 463 2.07 -20.53 11.30
CA GLY A 463 3.36 -21.11 10.95
C GLY A 463 4.56 -20.24 11.29
N LEU A 464 5.74 -20.77 10.94
CA LEU A 464 7.04 -20.16 11.11
C LEU A 464 7.68 -19.92 9.74
N LEU A 465 8.19 -18.72 9.53
CA LEU A 465 9.01 -18.40 8.35
C LEU A 465 10.44 -18.15 8.81
N ILE A 466 11.31 -19.11 8.48
CA ILE A 466 12.75 -19.01 8.72
C ILE A 466 13.41 -18.64 7.40
N ALA A 467 14.06 -17.48 7.36
CA ALA A 467 14.70 -16.96 6.15
C ALA A 467 15.97 -16.18 6.50
N PRO A 468 16.98 -16.17 5.62
CA PRO A 468 18.16 -15.32 5.82
C PRO A 468 17.78 -13.84 5.68
N LEU A 469 18.49 -12.95 6.36
CA LEU A 469 18.36 -11.51 6.15
C LEU A 469 19.15 -11.08 4.90
N PRO A 470 18.50 -10.65 3.79
CA PRO A 470 19.23 -10.20 2.62
C PRO A 470 19.99 -8.90 2.90
N GLN A 471 20.99 -8.59 2.09
CA GLN A 471 21.75 -7.35 2.24
C GLN A 471 21.08 -6.17 1.50
N ALA A 472 21.21 -4.97 2.06
CA ALA A 472 20.87 -3.73 1.35
C ALA A 472 21.70 -3.54 0.07
N LEU A 473 21.07 -2.96 -0.94
CA LEU A 473 21.77 -2.41 -2.10
C LEU A 473 22.11 -0.93 -1.85
N PRO A 474 22.99 -0.32 -2.67
CA PRO A 474 23.14 1.13 -2.69
C PRO A 474 21.78 1.84 -2.89
N PRO A 475 21.58 3.02 -2.28
CA PRO A 475 20.32 3.73 -2.41
C PRO A 475 20.03 4.05 -3.88
N THR A 476 18.81 3.75 -4.29
CA THR A 476 18.33 3.92 -5.66
C THR A 476 18.21 5.41 -6.03
N VAL A 477 17.85 5.70 -7.28
CA VAL A 477 17.56 7.09 -7.70
C VAL A 477 16.35 7.61 -6.93
N PHE A 478 15.31 6.79 -6.78
CA PHE A 478 14.13 7.18 -6.01
C PHE A 478 14.45 7.37 -4.52
N ALA A 479 15.26 6.50 -3.91
CA ALA A 479 15.67 6.64 -2.50
C ALA A 479 16.41 7.96 -2.22
N ARG A 480 17.14 8.49 -3.23
CA ARG A 480 17.89 9.75 -3.13
C ARG A 480 17.04 10.98 -3.44
N ALA A 481 16.19 10.90 -4.45
CA ALA A 481 15.41 12.03 -4.95
C ALA A 481 14.01 12.12 -4.29
N GLY A 482 13.54 11.03 -3.68
CA GLY A 482 12.18 10.88 -3.17
C GLY A 482 11.13 11.24 -4.21
N ILE A 483 10.14 12.01 -3.76
CA ILE A 483 9.00 12.43 -4.57
C ILE A 483 9.38 13.37 -5.74
N ILE A 484 10.60 13.93 -5.76
CA ILE A 484 11.08 14.77 -6.86
C ILE A 484 11.18 13.96 -8.15
N ALA A 485 11.58 12.68 -8.08
CA ALA A 485 11.74 11.83 -9.26
C ALA A 485 10.44 11.67 -10.09
N PRO A 486 9.29 11.26 -9.50
CA PRO A 486 8.02 11.30 -10.22
C PRO A 486 7.57 12.72 -10.56
N GLY A 487 7.94 13.73 -9.76
CA GLY A 487 7.66 15.14 -10.03
C GLY A 487 8.27 15.65 -11.34
N VAL A 488 9.50 15.23 -11.68
CA VAL A 488 10.13 15.56 -12.97
C VAL A 488 9.36 14.96 -14.14
N LEU A 489 8.96 13.68 -14.05
CA LEU A 489 8.14 13.04 -15.08
C LEU A 489 6.78 13.73 -15.25
N LEU A 490 6.17 14.14 -14.14
CA LEU A 490 4.93 14.89 -14.12
C LEU A 490 5.08 16.22 -14.87
N LEU A 491 6.14 16.99 -14.59
CA LEU A 491 6.41 18.27 -15.25
C LEU A 491 6.60 18.09 -16.75
N LEU A 492 7.44 17.13 -17.17
CA LEU A 492 7.70 16.85 -18.59
C LEU A 492 6.43 16.39 -19.32
N GLY A 493 5.67 15.47 -18.71
CA GLY A 493 4.41 14.97 -19.28
C GLY A 493 3.36 16.07 -19.40
N SER A 494 3.25 16.93 -18.39
CA SER A 494 2.32 18.06 -18.39
C SER A 494 2.70 19.10 -19.45
N ALA A 495 3.99 19.45 -19.55
CA ALA A 495 4.50 20.38 -20.56
C ALA A 495 4.27 19.88 -21.99
N LEU A 496 4.54 18.59 -22.25
CA LEU A 496 4.27 17.96 -23.55
C LEU A 496 2.77 17.92 -23.85
N GLY A 497 1.93 17.56 -22.87
CA GLY A 497 0.48 17.57 -22.99
C GLY A 497 -0.08 18.95 -23.33
N LEU A 498 0.40 19.99 -22.65
CA LEU A 498 0.06 21.40 -22.90
C LEU A 498 0.52 21.87 -24.28
N TRP A 499 1.73 21.51 -24.69
CA TRP A 499 2.25 21.85 -26.02
C TRP A 499 1.43 21.20 -27.14
N LEU A 500 1.11 19.90 -27.00
CA LEU A 500 0.22 19.18 -27.92
C LEU A 500 -1.20 19.77 -27.92
N HIS A 501 -1.70 20.14 -26.75
CA HIS A 501 -2.98 20.81 -26.62
C HIS A 501 -2.98 22.09 -27.47
N ARG A 502 -1.96 22.95 -27.36
CA ARG A 502 -1.88 24.22 -28.11
C ARG A 502 -1.74 24.01 -29.63
N ARG A 503 -0.97 23.00 -30.06
CA ARG A 503 -0.68 22.73 -31.48
C ARG A 503 -1.80 22.03 -32.23
N ALA A 504 -2.66 21.28 -31.56
CA ALA A 504 -3.79 20.65 -32.22
C ALA A 504 -4.68 21.73 -32.86
N ARG A 505 -4.88 21.66 -34.17
CA ARG A 505 -5.75 22.61 -34.89
C ARG A 505 -7.14 22.59 -34.25
N PRO A 506 -7.80 23.75 -34.04
CA PRO A 506 -9.19 23.75 -33.61
C PRO A 506 -9.99 22.93 -34.63
N GLN A 507 -10.66 21.87 -34.19
CA GLN A 507 -11.61 21.17 -35.03
C GLN A 507 -12.69 22.19 -35.40
N ALA A 508 -12.77 22.54 -36.68
CA ALA A 508 -13.93 23.23 -37.22
C ALA A 508 -15.14 22.33 -36.95
N ASN A 509 -16.08 22.83 -36.15
CA ASN A 509 -17.40 22.25 -35.83
C ASN A 509 -17.71 20.92 -36.55
N THR A 510 -17.50 19.81 -35.84
CA THR A 510 -17.82 18.42 -36.25
C THR A 510 -19.31 18.17 -36.53
N LYS A 511 -20.16 19.21 -36.54
CA LYS A 511 -21.50 19.14 -37.12
C LYS A 511 -21.50 18.98 -38.64
N LYS A 512 -20.42 19.32 -39.35
CA LYS A 512 -20.36 19.26 -40.82
C LYS A 512 -19.78 17.96 -41.42
N GLU A 513 -19.00 17.18 -40.68
CA GLU A 513 -18.43 15.92 -41.21
C GLU A 513 -19.39 14.73 -41.07
N ILE A 514 -20.27 14.72 -40.07
CA ILE A 514 -21.27 13.64 -39.93
C ILE A 514 -22.37 13.75 -40.99
N SER A 515 -22.68 14.95 -41.50
CA SER A 515 -23.63 15.13 -42.61
C SER A 515 -23.03 14.87 -44.00
N ARG A 516 -21.74 14.54 -44.10
CA ARG A 516 -21.08 14.14 -45.36
C ARG A 516 -20.91 12.63 -45.51
N MET A 517 -21.32 11.86 -44.49
CA MET A 517 -21.30 10.39 -44.50
C MET A 517 -22.71 9.78 -44.34
N SER A 518 -23.75 10.61 -44.30
CA SER A 518 -25.16 10.25 -44.55
C SER A 518 -25.49 10.61 -45.99
#